data_AF-A0A821LNL9-F1
#
_entry.id   AF-A0A821LNL9-F1
#
_cell.length_a   1.000
_cell.length_b   1.000
_cell.length_c   1.000
_cell.angle_alpha   90.00
_cell.angle_beta   90.00
_cell.angle_gamma   90.00
#
_symmetry.space_group_name_H-M   'P 1'
#
loop_
_entity.id
_entity.type
_entity.pdbx_description
1 polymer ?
#
loop_
_entity_poly.entity_id
_entity_poly.type
_entity_poly.pdbx_seq_one_letter_code
_entity_poly.pdbx_strand_id
1 'polypeptide(L)'
;DIQYITPIGADNTNTNFGHNHSVFSLIKSEVSNLFKGNCYCHILNSSVKISHHLLLVDIESSLSQLYCHFSSSSKRVAELKEYFEFVEEDYLCLLQHIEIRWLTLYISIARLLKVYDPSSAYFLNMDIEDEAKCPPSIKFFFHQM
;
A
#
# COMPACT_ATOMS: atom_id res chain seq x y z
N ASP A 1 -10.75 39.16 -3.15
CA ASP A 1 -9.37 39.24 -3.63
C ASP A 1 -8.55 38.13 -3.00
N ILE A 2 -8.12 37.13 -3.76
CA ILE A 2 -7.33 35.97 -3.25
C ILE A 2 -5.93 36.41 -2.81
N GLN A 3 -5.51 37.61 -3.21
CA GLN A 3 -4.17 38.16 -3.00
C GLN A 3 -3.75 38.34 -1.54
N TYR A 4 -4.70 38.29 -0.59
CA TYR A 4 -4.43 38.47 0.84
C TYR A 4 -4.74 37.23 1.68
N ILE A 5 -4.66 36.03 1.11
CA ILE A 5 -4.88 34.78 1.85
C ILE A 5 -3.54 34.10 2.12
N THR A 6 -3.30 33.75 3.39
CA THR A 6 -2.14 32.94 3.79
C THR A 6 -2.61 31.52 4.10
N PRO A 7 -2.34 30.53 3.24
CA PRO A 7 -2.66 29.13 3.55
C PRO A 7 -1.59 28.53 4.47
N ILE A 8 -2.01 27.65 5.39
CA ILE A 8 -1.12 26.75 6.12
C ILE A 8 -1.44 25.31 5.74
N GLY A 9 -0.43 24.59 5.28
CA GLY A 9 -0.51 23.16 4.95
C GLY A 9 0.29 22.33 5.93
N ALA A 10 -0.34 21.29 6.48
CA ALA A 10 0.27 20.29 7.36
C ALA A 10 -0.57 19.01 7.28
N ASP A 11 -0.15 17.92 7.93
CA ASP A 11 -1.02 16.76 8.09
C ASP A 11 -2.32 17.13 8.83
N ASN A 12 -3.41 16.37 8.61
CA ASN A 12 -4.72 16.73 9.16
C ASN A 12 -4.91 16.25 10.61
N THR A 13 -3.82 16.03 11.36
CA THR A 13 -3.93 15.62 12.76
C THR A 13 -4.55 16.72 13.60
N ASN A 14 -5.16 16.32 14.74
CA ASN A 14 -5.78 17.28 15.66
C ASN A 14 -4.77 18.30 16.21
N THR A 15 -3.50 17.93 16.37
CA THR A 15 -2.44 18.85 16.78
C THR A 15 -2.27 20.00 15.78
N ASN A 16 -2.40 19.73 14.48
CA ASN A 16 -2.25 20.75 13.44
C ASN A 16 -3.54 21.52 13.16
N PHE A 17 -4.68 20.83 13.00
CA PHE A 17 -5.93 21.44 12.53
C PHE A 17 -7.16 21.22 13.42
N GLY A 18 -6.97 20.63 14.60
CA GLY A 18 -8.03 20.39 15.58
C GLY A 18 -8.73 21.67 16.03
N HIS A 19 -9.90 21.52 16.63
CA HIS A 19 -10.74 22.65 17.00
C HIS A 19 -10.08 23.54 18.07
N ASN A 20 -9.50 22.92 19.10
CA ASN A 20 -8.99 23.61 20.27
C ASN A 20 -7.48 23.42 20.38
N HIS A 21 -6.76 24.52 20.64
CA HIS A 21 -5.32 24.50 20.92
C HIS A 21 -4.48 23.74 19.89
N SER A 22 -4.90 23.79 18.62
CA SER A 22 -4.12 23.32 17.48
C SER A 22 -3.19 24.41 16.96
N VAL A 23 -2.13 24.03 16.24
CA VAL A 23 -1.23 24.96 15.54
C VAL A 23 -2.03 25.95 14.70
N PHE A 24 -3.02 25.47 13.95
CA PHE A 24 -3.91 26.35 13.19
C PHE A 24 -4.66 27.33 14.08
N SER A 25 -5.30 26.87 15.17
CA SER A 25 -6.09 27.75 16.04
C SER A 25 -5.24 28.83 16.72
N LEU A 26 -4.00 28.49 17.07
CA LEU A 26 -3.04 29.40 17.68
C LEU A 26 -2.51 30.44 16.69
N ILE A 27 -2.22 30.05 15.45
CA ILE A 27 -1.77 31.01 14.44
C ILE A 27 -2.95 31.87 13.96
N LYS A 28 -4.16 31.31 13.89
CA LYS A 28 -5.37 32.02 13.48
C LYS A 28 -5.76 33.14 14.44
N SER A 29 -5.40 33.07 15.72
CA SER A 29 -5.63 34.17 16.68
C SER A 29 -4.77 35.39 16.36
N GLU A 30 -3.57 35.17 15.82
CA GLU A 30 -2.64 36.24 15.45
C GLU A 30 -2.79 36.69 13.97
N VAL A 31 -3.26 35.79 13.11
CA VAL A 31 -3.34 35.99 11.64
C VAL A 31 -4.77 35.78 11.15
N SER A 32 -5.53 36.87 11.06
CA SER A 32 -6.97 36.83 10.72
C SER A 32 -7.27 36.32 9.31
N ASN A 33 -6.33 36.45 8.36
CA ASN A 33 -6.44 36.01 6.97
C ASN A 33 -5.86 34.59 6.71
N LEU A 34 -5.61 33.81 7.77
CA LEU A 34 -5.12 32.44 7.66
C LEU A 34 -6.20 31.47 7.15
N PHE A 35 -5.84 30.56 6.23
CA PHE A 35 -6.74 29.54 5.67
C PHE A 35 -6.20 28.12 5.88
N LYS A 36 -7.11 27.16 6.14
CA LYS A 36 -6.76 25.74 6.32
C LYS A 36 -6.44 25.09 4.97
N GLY A 37 -5.17 24.97 4.64
CA GLY A 37 -4.68 24.27 3.45
C GLY A 37 -4.36 22.80 3.72
N ASN A 38 -5.25 22.08 4.45
CA ASN A 38 -5.15 20.66 4.81
C ASN A 38 -4.34 19.81 3.82
N CYS A 39 -3.60 18.81 4.30
CA CYS A 39 -2.86 17.90 3.45
C CYS A 39 -3.80 16.96 2.66
N TYR A 40 -3.92 17.20 1.36
CA TYR A 40 -4.66 16.35 0.43
C TYR A 40 -4.14 14.91 0.41
N CYS A 41 -2.83 14.71 0.55
CA CYS A 41 -2.24 13.38 0.67
C CYS A 41 -2.79 12.60 1.87
N HIS A 42 -3.02 13.29 3.00
CA HIS A 42 -3.61 12.66 4.18
C HIS A 42 -5.09 12.32 3.96
N ILE A 43 -5.85 13.20 3.29
CA ILE A 43 -7.26 12.94 2.93
C ILE A 43 -7.34 11.69 2.04
N LEU A 44 -6.54 11.64 0.96
CA LEU A 44 -6.50 10.51 0.04
C LEU A 44 -6.11 9.21 0.75
N ASN A 45 -5.07 9.24 1.57
CA ASN A 45 -4.64 8.09 2.36
C ASN A 45 -5.75 7.58 3.28
N SER A 46 -6.44 8.47 3.98
CA SER A 46 -7.56 8.10 4.86
C SER A 46 -8.72 7.49 4.06
N SER A 47 -9.03 8.02 2.87
CA SER A 47 -10.03 7.42 1.97
C SER A 47 -9.63 6.01 1.54
N VAL A 48 -8.38 5.80 1.11
CA VAL A 48 -7.86 4.48 0.71
C VAL A 48 -7.94 3.49 1.88
N LYS A 49 -7.54 3.89 3.09
CA LYS A 49 -7.63 3.04 4.28
C LYS A 49 -9.07 2.61 4.59
N ILE A 50 -10.04 3.51 4.49
CA ILE A 50 -11.45 3.16 4.66
C ILE A 50 -11.89 2.17 3.57
N SER A 51 -11.53 2.41 2.31
CA SER A 51 -11.84 1.51 1.21
C SER A 51 -11.21 0.13 1.39
N HIS A 52 -10.00 0.04 1.92
CA HIS A 52 -9.33 -1.22 2.24
C HIS A 52 -10.13 -2.09 3.21
N HIS A 53 -10.74 -1.49 4.23
CA HIS A 53 -11.58 -2.23 5.18
C HIS A 53 -12.86 -2.82 4.56
N LEU A 54 -13.23 -2.41 3.34
CA LEU A 54 -14.38 -2.94 2.62
C LEU A 54 -14.02 -4.14 1.72
N LEU A 55 -12.73 -4.41 1.53
CA LEU A 55 -12.27 -5.51 0.69
C LEU A 55 -12.30 -6.82 1.47
N LEU A 56 -12.59 -7.92 0.76
CA LEU A 56 -12.60 -9.27 1.36
C LEU A 56 -11.19 -9.73 1.73
N VAL A 57 -10.18 -9.16 1.09
CA VAL A 57 -8.77 -9.46 1.26
C VAL A 57 -8.04 -8.27 1.90
N ASP A 58 -7.20 -8.56 2.88
CA ASP A 58 -6.23 -7.58 3.40
C ASP A 58 -5.05 -7.50 2.43
N ILE A 59 -5.10 -6.53 1.52
CA ILE A 59 -4.08 -6.34 0.48
C ILE A 59 -2.72 -5.94 1.06
N GLU A 60 -2.68 -5.13 2.12
CA GLU A 60 -1.42 -4.71 2.73
C GLU A 60 -0.70 -5.91 3.34
N SER A 61 -1.44 -6.73 4.10
CA SER A 61 -0.92 -7.98 4.66
C SER A 61 -0.53 -8.97 3.57
N SER A 62 -1.34 -9.12 2.52
CA SER A 62 -1.06 -10.03 1.39
C SER A 62 0.23 -9.63 0.66
N LEU A 63 0.39 -8.35 0.33
CA LEU A 63 1.61 -7.83 -0.30
C LEU A 63 2.84 -8.02 0.59
N SER A 64 2.71 -7.77 1.89
CA SER A 64 3.79 -7.97 2.85
C SER A 64 4.24 -9.42 2.90
N GLN A 65 3.29 -10.36 2.95
CA GLN A 65 3.59 -11.80 3.00
C GLN A 65 4.19 -12.31 1.69
N LEU A 66 3.67 -11.88 0.54
CA LEU A 66 4.23 -12.19 -0.78
C LEU A 66 5.69 -11.72 -0.86
N TYR A 67 5.96 -10.47 -0.48
CA TYR A 67 7.32 -9.94 -0.46
C TYR A 67 8.24 -10.71 0.50
N CYS A 68 7.79 -11.00 1.72
CA CYS A 68 8.55 -11.76 2.72
C CYS A 68 8.85 -13.19 2.26
N HIS A 69 7.93 -13.84 1.55
CA HIS A 69 8.11 -15.20 1.05
C HIS A 69 9.33 -15.32 0.13
N PHE A 70 9.51 -14.37 -0.78
CA PHE A 70 10.63 -14.38 -1.74
C PHE A 70 11.89 -13.69 -1.21
N SER A 71 11.76 -12.58 -0.48
CA SER A 71 12.93 -11.84 0.04
C SER A 71 13.75 -12.65 1.05
N SER A 72 13.14 -13.64 1.70
CA SER A 72 13.81 -14.52 2.68
C SER A 72 14.56 -15.71 2.06
N SER A 73 14.42 -15.97 0.76
CA SER A 73 15.01 -17.17 0.14
C SER A 73 15.39 -16.97 -1.32
N SER A 74 16.69 -17.01 -1.61
CA SER A 74 17.21 -17.01 -2.98
C SER A 74 16.74 -18.23 -3.78
N LYS A 75 16.51 -19.38 -3.12
CA LYS A 75 15.94 -20.58 -3.74
C LYS A 75 14.53 -20.30 -4.27
N ARG A 76 13.65 -19.71 -3.45
CA ARG A 76 12.28 -19.36 -3.88
C ARG A 76 12.26 -18.31 -5.00
N VAL A 77 13.22 -17.38 -5.00
CA VAL A 77 13.39 -16.43 -6.10
C VAL A 77 13.81 -17.13 -7.39
N ALA A 78 14.71 -18.12 -7.31
CA ALA A 78 15.11 -18.91 -8.47
C ALA A 78 13.93 -19.72 -9.01
N GLU A 79 13.18 -20.39 -8.13
CA GLU A 79 11.95 -21.11 -8.52
C GLU A 79 10.94 -20.17 -9.19
N LEU A 80 10.68 -19.00 -8.62
CA LEU A 80 9.77 -18.01 -9.22
C LEU A 80 10.21 -17.61 -10.64
N LYS A 81 11.53 -17.48 -10.90
CA LYS A 81 12.03 -17.13 -12.23
C LYS A 81 11.71 -18.21 -13.28
N GLU A 82 11.66 -19.48 -12.88
CA GLU A 82 11.23 -20.56 -13.79
C GLU A 82 9.77 -20.35 -14.23
N TYR A 83 8.90 -19.80 -13.36
CA TYR A 83 7.54 -19.43 -13.74
C TYR A 83 7.49 -18.21 -14.66
N PHE A 84 8.37 -17.22 -14.48
CA PHE A 84 8.52 -16.11 -15.43
C PHE A 84 8.93 -16.60 -16.82
N GLU A 85 9.90 -17.51 -16.89
CA GLU A 85 10.32 -18.14 -18.16
C GLU A 85 9.16 -18.94 -18.78
N PHE A 86 8.39 -19.66 -17.96
CA PHE A 86 7.23 -20.44 -18.42
C PHE A 86 6.12 -19.56 -19.02
N VAL A 87 5.85 -18.38 -18.45
CA VAL A 87 4.86 -17.43 -18.98
C VAL A 87 5.43 -16.47 -20.03
N GLU A 88 6.69 -16.67 -20.44
CA GLU A 88 7.41 -15.85 -21.42
C GLU A 88 7.51 -14.36 -21.03
N GLU A 89 7.66 -14.07 -19.73
CA GLU A 89 7.81 -12.71 -19.19
C GLU A 89 9.20 -12.45 -18.58
N ASP A 90 9.66 -11.19 -18.65
CA ASP A 90 10.88 -10.76 -17.98
C ASP A 90 10.70 -10.73 -16.46
N TYR A 91 11.67 -11.29 -15.73
CA TYR A 91 11.66 -11.27 -14.27
C TYR A 91 11.58 -9.85 -13.70
N LEU A 92 10.57 -9.63 -12.85
CA LEU A 92 10.42 -8.43 -12.06
C LEU A 92 10.27 -8.79 -10.58
N CYS A 93 11.09 -8.17 -9.72
CA CYS A 93 10.97 -8.37 -8.28
C CYS A 93 9.67 -7.74 -7.74
N LEU A 94 9.06 -8.40 -6.76
CA LEU A 94 8.01 -7.80 -5.93
C LEU A 94 8.58 -6.66 -5.08
N LEU A 95 7.76 -5.64 -4.83
CA LEU A 95 8.16 -4.46 -4.06
C LEU A 95 7.48 -4.45 -2.71
N GLN A 96 8.27 -4.22 -1.65
CA GLN A 96 7.76 -4.09 -0.29
C GLN A 96 6.88 -2.85 -0.13
N HIS A 97 5.68 -3.04 0.41
CA HIS A 97 4.88 -1.95 0.95
C HIS A 97 5.38 -1.60 2.36
N ILE A 98 5.53 -0.30 2.66
CA ILE A 98 5.86 0.19 3.99
C ILE A 98 4.76 1.17 4.43
N GLU A 99 4.05 0.86 5.51
CA GLU A 99 2.87 1.60 5.99
C GLU A 99 3.14 3.11 6.19
N ILE A 100 4.31 3.48 6.70
CA ILE A 100 4.70 4.89 6.92
C ILE A 100 4.89 5.69 5.63
N ARG A 101 4.93 5.00 4.47
CA ARG A 101 5.03 5.60 3.13
C ARG A 101 3.87 5.11 2.30
N TRP A 102 2.67 5.58 2.60
CA TRP A 102 1.41 5.14 1.97
C TRP A 102 1.44 5.10 0.43
N LEU A 103 2.19 5.98 -0.25
CA LEU A 103 2.39 5.95 -1.70
C LEU A 103 3.04 4.65 -2.22
N THR A 104 3.79 3.93 -1.38
CA THR A 104 4.40 2.64 -1.72
C THR A 104 3.37 1.56 -1.97
N LEU A 105 2.19 1.66 -1.34
CA LEU A 105 1.10 0.71 -1.54
C LEU A 105 0.69 0.63 -3.01
N TYR A 106 0.45 1.80 -3.63
CA TYR A 106 0.13 1.87 -5.05
C TYR A 106 1.22 1.25 -5.91
N ILE A 107 2.49 1.56 -5.62
CA ILE A 107 3.63 1.04 -6.38
C ILE A 107 3.73 -0.49 -6.23
N SER A 108 3.52 -1.02 -5.03
CA SER A 108 3.52 -2.45 -4.73
C SER A 108 2.36 -3.18 -5.38
N ILE A 109 1.14 -2.63 -5.37
CA ILE A 109 -0.02 -3.17 -6.09
C ILE A 109 0.26 -3.16 -7.59
N ALA A 110 0.69 -2.03 -8.14
CA ALA A 110 1.00 -1.91 -9.56
C ALA A 110 2.13 -2.87 -9.98
N ARG A 111 3.09 -3.17 -9.09
CA ARG A 111 4.08 -4.21 -9.33
C ARG A 111 3.46 -5.59 -9.29
N LEU A 112 2.66 -5.92 -8.28
CA LEU A 112 2.00 -7.21 -8.17
C LEU A 112 1.16 -7.52 -9.42
N LEU A 113 0.39 -6.55 -9.92
CA LEU A 113 -0.40 -6.71 -11.14
C LEU A 113 0.45 -7.04 -12.37
N LYS A 114 1.70 -6.56 -12.44
CA LYS A 114 2.62 -6.89 -13.54
C LYS A 114 3.29 -8.26 -13.41
N VAL A 115 3.29 -8.83 -12.21
CA VAL A 115 3.91 -10.14 -11.93
C VAL A 115 2.85 -11.14 -11.47
N TYR A 116 1.59 -10.83 -11.73
CA TYR A 116 0.46 -11.56 -11.16
C TYR A 116 0.43 -12.98 -11.70
N ASP A 117 0.56 -13.15 -13.01
CA ASP A 117 0.54 -14.46 -13.69
C ASP A 117 1.65 -15.40 -13.21
N PRO A 118 2.96 -15.02 -13.21
CA PRO A 118 4.00 -15.91 -12.70
C PRO A 118 3.88 -16.15 -11.19
N SER A 119 3.43 -15.16 -10.42
CA SER A 119 3.24 -15.32 -8.96
C SER A 119 2.06 -16.24 -8.64
N SER A 120 0.94 -16.08 -9.34
CA SER A 120 -0.26 -16.91 -9.13
C SER A 120 0.02 -18.35 -9.53
N ALA A 121 0.67 -18.59 -10.68
CA ALA A 121 1.08 -19.92 -11.10
C ALA A 121 2.00 -20.61 -10.06
N TYR A 122 2.97 -19.88 -9.51
CA TYR A 122 3.86 -20.38 -8.45
C TYR A 122 3.09 -20.81 -7.19
N PHE A 123 2.20 -19.96 -6.67
CA PHE A 123 1.48 -20.27 -5.43
C PHE A 123 0.35 -21.28 -5.61
N LEU A 124 -0.32 -21.28 -6.77
CA LEU A 124 -1.33 -22.28 -7.10
C LEU A 124 -0.70 -23.67 -7.27
N ASN A 125 0.46 -23.76 -7.92
CA ASN A 125 1.17 -25.04 -8.00
C ASN A 125 1.67 -25.50 -6.61
N MET A 126 2.19 -24.59 -5.79
CA MET A 126 2.57 -24.90 -4.41
C MET A 126 1.39 -25.45 -3.60
N ASP A 127 0.19 -24.89 -3.77
CA ASP A 127 -1.03 -25.34 -3.09
C ASP A 127 -1.47 -26.74 -3.56
N ILE A 128 -1.27 -27.08 -4.84
CA ILE A 128 -1.55 -28.41 -5.40
C ILE A 128 -0.55 -29.45 -4.89
N GLU A 129 0.74 -29.12 -4.84
CA GLU A 129 1.79 -30.04 -4.41
C GLU A 129 1.78 -30.27 -2.90
N ASP A 130 1.54 -29.21 -2.11
CA ASP A 130 1.59 -29.25 -0.65
C ASP A 130 0.83 -28.05 -0.03
N GLU A 131 -0.47 -28.24 0.18
CA GLU A 131 -1.38 -27.25 0.76
C GLU A 131 -0.86 -26.62 2.08
N ALA A 132 -0.09 -27.38 2.88
CA ALA A 132 0.44 -26.88 4.15
C ALA A 132 1.58 -25.86 3.98
N LYS A 133 2.20 -25.76 2.79
CA LYS A 133 3.29 -24.82 2.51
C LYS A 133 2.81 -23.44 2.05
N CYS A 134 1.62 -23.34 1.46
CA CYS A 134 1.08 -22.06 1.00
C CYS A 134 0.45 -21.31 2.19
N PRO A 135 0.89 -20.08 2.51
CA PRO A 135 0.27 -19.30 3.58
C PRO A 135 -1.23 -19.11 3.32
N PRO A 136 -2.14 -19.38 4.29
CA PRO A 136 -3.59 -19.36 4.07
C PRO A 136 -4.14 -18.03 3.51
N SER A 137 -3.55 -16.92 3.92
CA SER A 137 -3.79 -15.55 3.41
C SER A 137 -3.43 -15.41 1.93
N ILE A 138 -2.29 -15.95 1.49
CA ILE A 138 -1.85 -15.92 0.09
C ILE A 138 -2.72 -16.85 -0.76
N LYS A 139 -3.03 -18.04 -0.22
CA LYS A 139 -3.99 -18.96 -0.82
C LYS A 139 -5.33 -18.26 -1.07
N PHE A 140 -5.93 -17.70 -0.01
CA PHE A 140 -7.19 -16.98 -0.12
C PHE A 140 -7.10 -15.82 -1.11
N PHE A 141 -6.00 -15.07 -1.13
CA PHE A 141 -5.79 -13.97 -2.07
C PHE A 141 -5.85 -14.42 -3.54
N PHE A 142 -5.10 -15.46 -3.94
CA PHE A 142 -5.07 -15.92 -5.34
C PHE A 142 -6.31 -16.74 -5.75
N HIS A 143 -7.06 -17.30 -4.81
CA HIS A 143 -8.31 -18.02 -5.12
C HIS A 143 -9.53 -17.09 -5.24
N GLN A 144 -9.45 -15.83 -4.79
CA GLN A 144 -10.57 -14.87 -4.77
C GLN A 144 -10.47 -13.76 -5.83
N MET A 145 -9.28 -13.55 -6.42
CA MET A 145 -9.04 -12.60 -7.51
C MET A 145 -8.95 -13.32 -8.83
#